data_AF-A0A965W846-F1
#
_entry.id   AF-A0A965W846-F1
#
_cell.length_a   1.000
_cell.length_b   1.000
_cell.length_c   1.000
_cell.angle_alpha   90.00
_cell.angle_beta   90.00
_cell.angle_gamma   90.00
#
_symmetry.space_group_name_H-M   'P 1'
#
loop_
_entity.id
_entity.type
_entity.pdbx_description
1 polymer ?
#
loop_
_entity_poly.entity_id
_entity_poly.type
_entity_poly.pdbx_seq_one_letter_code
_entity_poly.pdbx_strand_id
1 'polypeptide(L)'
;MTPPQLHPLPAGTCPSDVLPTVAAGQSVAWVHPWSLGQRPSAERVIGVIHTPFHTRFPWSAQRWDFVMTALREVCDEVWVGDLNKLARAQAGCGVDVQATLYPGYRDAIDTLASPSRAEPRLTPDPADLKPSFSRFWEHVLATRAVNFAPAA
;
A
#
# COMPACT_ATOMS: atom_id res chain seq x y z
N MET A 1 -26.24 -0.76 17.75
CA MET A 1 -25.67 -0.49 16.41
C MET A 1 -25.52 -1.82 15.70
N THR A 2 -26.12 -1.98 14.53
CA THR A 2 -25.91 -3.18 13.70
C THR A 2 -24.56 -3.05 13.01
N PRO A 3 -23.69 -4.08 13.02
CA PRO A 3 -22.43 -4.04 12.29
C PRO A 3 -22.69 -3.89 10.78
N PRO A 4 -21.83 -3.15 10.05
CA PRO A 4 -22.02 -2.96 8.62
C PRO A 4 -21.83 -4.29 7.88
N GLN A 5 -22.58 -4.46 6.80
CA GLN A 5 -22.35 -5.58 5.88
C GLN A 5 -20.96 -5.45 5.24
N LEU A 6 -20.26 -6.58 5.12
CA LEU A 6 -18.94 -6.65 4.51
C LEU A 6 -19.04 -7.31 3.13
N HIS A 7 -18.25 -6.80 2.21
CA HIS A 7 -18.19 -7.23 0.81
C HIS A 7 -16.73 -7.50 0.43
N PRO A 8 -16.44 -8.61 -0.27
CA PRO A 8 -15.08 -8.90 -0.71
C PRO A 8 -14.60 -7.96 -1.82
N LEU A 9 -15.52 -7.29 -2.51
CA LEU A 9 -15.23 -6.31 -3.56
C LEU A 9 -16.26 -5.18 -3.54
N PRO A 10 -15.93 -4.01 -4.11
CA PRO A 10 -16.91 -2.96 -4.32
C PRO A 10 -18.02 -3.43 -5.26
N ALA A 11 -19.22 -2.85 -5.11
CA ALA A 11 -20.33 -3.14 -6.01
C ALA A 11 -19.96 -2.83 -7.47
N GLY A 12 -20.38 -3.70 -8.39
CA GLY A 12 -20.12 -3.52 -9.83
C GLY A 12 -18.67 -3.73 -10.26
N THR A 13 -17.78 -4.17 -9.35
CA THR A 13 -16.37 -4.45 -9.68
C THR A 13 -16.18 -5.93 -9.97
N CYS A 14 -15.69 -6.23 -11.17
CA CYS A 14 -15.28 -7.58 -11.56
C CYS A 14 -13.75 -7.69 -11.51
N PRO A 15 -13.17 -8.74 -10.90
CA PRO A 15 -11.76 -9.05 -11.05
C PRO A 15 -11.38 -9.21 -12.53
N SER A 16 -10.19 -8.72 -12.88
CA SER A 16 -9.62 -8.88 -14.21
C SER A 16 -8.49 -9.91 -14.16
N ASP A 17 -8.54 -10.89 -15.08
CA ASP A 17 -7.38 -11.73 -15.41
C ASP A 17 -6.48 -11.07 -16.48
N VAL A 18 -6.95 -10.00 -17.13
CA VAL A 18 -6.13 -9.18 -18.02
C VAL A 18 -5.17 -8.36 -17.18
N LEU A 19 -3.87 -8.58 -17.39
CA LEU A 19 -2.80 -7.91 -16.68
C LEU A 19 -2.51 -6.54 -17.32
N PRO A 20 -2.24 -5.50 -16.52
CA PRO A 20 -1.76 -4.22 -17.04
C PRO A 20 -0.44 -4.39 -17.79
N THR A 21 -0.40 -3.86 -19.02
CA THR A 21 0.79 -3.85 -19.85
C THR A 21 1.75 -2.75 -19.38
N VAL A 22 3.03 -3.10 -19.26
CA VAL A 22 4.11 -2.16 -18.95
C VAL A 22 5.09 -2.15 -20.12
N ALA A 23 5.39 -0.97 -20.65
CA ALA A 23 6.37 -0.86 -21.73
C ALA A 23 7.79 -1.07 -21.18
N ALA A 24 8.67 -1.64 -22.00
CA ALA A 24 10.07 -1.81 -21.62
C ALA A 24 10.73 -0.45 -21.34
N GLY A 25 11.41 -0.34 -20.19
CA GLY A 25 12.07 0.91 -19.76
C GLY A 25 11.14 1.95 -19.12
N GLN A 26 9.82 1.72 -19.09
CA GLN A 26 8.88 2.60 -18.43
C GLN A 26 9.00 2.48 -16.91
N SER A 27 9.04 3.63 -16.23
CA SER A 27 8.93 3.69 -14.77
C SER A 27 7.49 3.41 -14.32
N VAL A 28 7.33 2.39 -13.46
CA VAL A 28 6.01 1.95 -12.98
C VAL A 28 5.98 1.97 -11.47
N ALA A 29 4.88 2.49 -10.92
CA ALA A 29 4.58 2.40 -9.50
C ALA A 29 3.27 1.66 -9.25
N TRP A 30 3.23 0.90 -8.16
CA TRP A 30 1.99 0.32 -7.64
C TRP A 30 1.56 1.05 -6.37
N VAL A 31 0.26 1.32 -6.28
CA VAL A 31 -0.38 1.89 -5.09
C VAL A 31 -1.41 0.90 -4.58
N HIS A 32 -1.23 0.41 -3.35
CA HIS A 32 -2.20 -0.45 -2.67
C HIS A 32 -3.01 0.37 -1.65
N PRO A 33 -4.11 -0.16 -1.09
CA PRO A 33 -5.01 0.63 -0.22
C PRO A 33 -4.39 1.23 1.04
N TRP A 34 -3.21 0.76 1.45
CA TRP A 34 -2.49 1.25 2.65
C TRP A 34 -1.27 2.11 2.29
N SER A 35 -1.03 2.35 1.00
CA SER A 35 -0.05 3.31 0.52
C SER A 35 -0.72 4.53 -0.13
N LEU A 36 -2.00 4.78 0.21
CA LEU A 36 -2.71 5.98 -0.24
C LEU A 36 -2.02 7.23 0.31
N GLY A 37 -1.99 8.29 -0.49
CA GLY A 37 -1.28 9.52 -0.16
C GLY A 37 -0.96 10.31 -1.42
N GLN A 38 0.23 10.87 -1.50
CA GLN A 38 0.69 11.55 -2.71
C GLN A 38 0.92 10.55 -3.85
N ARG A 39 0.54 10.95 -5.06
CA ARG A 39 0.81 10.19 -6.27
C ARG A 39 2.34 9.99 -6.45
N PRO A 40 2.83 8.75 -6.61
CA PRO A 40 4.23 8.50 -6.91
C PRO A 40 4.70 9.18 -8.19
N SER A 41 5.97 9.59 -8.24
CA SER A 41 6.59 10.11 -9.44
C SER A 41 7.04 8.95 -10.34
N ALA A 42 6.11 8.44 -11.14
CA ALA A 42 6.34 7.40 -12.14
C ALA A 42 5.51 7.68 -13.40
N GLU A 43 5.96 7.20 -14.55
CA GLU A 43 5.26 7.34 -15.84
C GLU A 43 3.93 6.59 -15.87
N ARG A 44 3.84 5.47 -15.14
CA ARG A 44 2.58 4.72 -14.96
C ARG A 44 2.38 4.41 -13.48
N VAL A 45 1.23 4.82 -12.94
CA VAL A 45 0.82 4.52 -11.57
C VAL A 45 -0.42 3.63 -11.59
N ILE A 46 -0.29 2.40 -11.08
CA ILE A 46 -1.34 1.39 -11.09
C ILE A 46 -1.84 1.20 -9.66
N GLY A 47 -3.11 1.49 -9.41
CA GLY A 47 -3.79 1.10 -8.19
C GLY A 47 -4.03 -0.40 -8.19
N VAL A 48 -3.69 -1.12 -7.13
CA VAL A 48 -3.83 -2.58 -7.06
C VAL A 48 -4.76 -3.01 -5.92
N ILE A 49 -5.76 -3.82 -6.25
CA ILE A 49 -6.63 -4.51 -5.28
C ILE A 49 -6.42 -6.01 -5.39
N HIS A 50 -5.89 -6.63 -4.33
CA HIS A 50 -5.59 -8.05 -4.26
C HIS A 50 -6.83 -8.86 -3.83
N THR A 51 -7.46 -9.55 -4.79
CA THR A 51 -8.73 -10.25 -4.56
C THR A 51 -8.67 -11.41 -3.56
N PRO A 52 -7.61 -12.25 -3.52
CA PRO A 52 -7.46 -13.27 -2.47
C PRO A 52 -7.44 -12.69 -1.05
N PHE A 53 -6.85 -11.50 -0.85
CA PHE A 53 -6.88 -10.85 0.46
C PHE A 53 -8.30 -10.42 0.83
N HIS A 54 -9.01 -9.72 -0.06
CA HIS A 54 -10.33 -9.19 0.28
C HIS A 54 -11.43 -10.25 0.34
N THR A 55 -11.20 -11.43 -0.22
CA THR A 55 -12.05 -12.61 0.04
C THR A 55 -11.99 -13.03 1.52
N ARG A 56 -10.81 -12.91 2.15
CA ARG A 56 -10.59 -13.26 3.57
C ARG A 56 -10.86 -12.09 4.52
N PHE A 57 -10.59 -10.88 4.07
CA PHE A 57 -10.69 -9.64 4.85
C PHE A 57 -11.57 -8.63 4.11
N PRO A 58 -12.89 -8.90 4.03
CA PRO A 58 -13.83 -8.04 3.31
C PRO A 58 -14.04 -6.71 4.05
N TRP A 59 -14.49 -5.70 3.32
CA TRP A 59 -14.71 -4.36 3.84
C TRP A 59 -16.17 -3.92 3.68
N SER A 60 -16.58 -2.93 4.48
CA SER A 60 -17.87 -2.29 4.30
C SER A 60 -17.92 -1.52 2.99
N ALA A 61 -19.13 -1.29 2.46
CA ALA A 61 -19.34 -0.46 1.28
C ALA A 61 -18.70 0.93 1.43
N GLN A 62 -18.88 1.58 2.58
CA GLN A 62 -18.29 2.89 2.86
C GLN A 62 -16.75 2.89 2.75
N ARG A 63 -16.08 1.84 3.24
CA ARG A 63 -14.62 1.73 3.13
C ARG A 63 -14.20 1.45 1.69
N TRP A 64 -14.96 0.66 0.95
CA TRP A 64 -14.72 0.47 -0.48
C TRP A 64 -14.83 1.77 -1.26
N ASP A 65 -15.88 2.55 -1.03
CA ASP A 65 -16.09 3.83 -1.72
C ASP A 65 -14.93 4.79 -1.46
N PHE A 66 -14.52 4.93 -0.19
CA PHE A 66 -13.36 5.73 0.18
C PHE A 66 -12.07 5.29 -0.55
N VAL A 67 -11.71 4.01 -0.44
CA VAL A 67 -10.45 3.51 -1.03
C VAL A 67 -10.46 3.59 -2.54
N MET A 68 -11.55 3.19 -3.19
CA MET A 68 -11.66 3.22 -4.65
C MET A 68 -11.66 4.64 -5.20
N THR A 69 -12.23 5.60 -4.47
CA THR A 69 -12.16 7.02 -4.83
C THR A 69 -10.72 7.52 -4.73
N ALA A 70 -10.06 7.31 -3.59
CA ALA A 70 -8.68 7.74 -3.39
C ALA A 70 -7.69 7.09 -4.39
N LEU A 71 -7.85 5.80 -4.70
CA LEU A 71 -7.02 5.13 -5.71
C LEU A 71 -7.20 5.76 -7.10
N ARG A 72 -8.43 6.05 -7.52
CA ARG A 72 -8.71 6.67 -8.82
C ARG A 72 -8.19 8.11 -8.92
N GLU A 73 -8.08 8.82 -7.79
CA GLU A 73 -7.52 10.17 -7.77
C GLU A 73 -5.99 10.18 -7.96
N VAL A 74 -5.29 9.16 -7.46
CA VAL A 74 -3.81 9.13 -7.45
C VAL A 74 -3.20 8.21 -8.50
N CYS A 75 -3.97 7.30 -9.10
CA CYS A 75 -3.50 6.31 -10.08
C CYS A 75 -4.07 6.57 -11.48
N ASP A 76 -3.38 6.11 -12.52
CA ASP A 76 -3.87 6.17 -13.90
C ASP A 76 -4.95 5.13 -14.19
N GLU A 77 -4.88 4.00 -13.48
CA GLU A 77 -5.87 2.93 -13.52
C GLU A 77 -5.92 2.22 -12.18
N VAL A 78 -7.01 1.49 -11.93
CA VAL A 78 -7.12 0.59 -10.79
C VAL A 78 -7.34 -0.82 -11.32
N TRP A 79 -6.38 -1.69 -11.08
CA TRP A 79 -6.44 -3.10 -11.40
C TRP A 79 -6.88 -3.92 -10.19
N VAL A 80 -7.89 -4.76 -10.39
CA VAL A 80 -8.49 -5.61 -9.35
C VAL A 80 -8.26 -7.06 -9.77
N GLY A 81 -7.44 -7.81 -9.02
CA GLY A 81 -7.10 -9.19 -9.38
C GLY A 81 -6.16 -9.87 -8.39
N ASP A 82 -5.57 -10.99 -8.81
CA ASP A 82 -4.57 -11.69 -8.01
C ASP A 82 -3.17 -11.08 -8.22
N LEU A 83 -2.77 -10.19 -7.30
CA LEU A 83 -1.46 -9.57 -7.26
C LEU A 83 -0.27 -10.54 -7.44
N ASN A 84 -0.37 -11.82 -7.06
CA ASN A 84 0.70 -12.80 -7.33
C ASN A 84 0.87 -13.10 -8.83
N LYS A 85 -0.22 -13.06 -9.62
CA LYS A 85 -0.15 -13.18 -11.08
C LYS A 85 0.52 -11.95 -11.68
N LEU A 86 0.17 -10.76 -11.19
CA LEU A 86 0.74 -9.51 -11.66
C LEU A 86 2.24 -9.42 -11.35
N ALA A 87 2.65 -9.75 -10.12
CA ALA A 87 4.05 -9.74 -9.70
C ALA A 87 4.91 -10.69 -10.54
N ARG A 88 4.41 -11.89 -10.83
CA ARG A 88 5.10 -12.84 -11.73
C ARG A 88 5.25 -12.30 -13.15
N ALA A 89 4.22 -11.67 -13.70
CA ALA A 89 4.27 -11.11 -15.04
C ALA A 89 5.18 -9.88 -15.14
N GLN A 90 5.37 -9.16 -14.03
CA GLN A 90 6.23 -7.97 -13.94
C GLN A 90 7.53 -8.22 -13.17
N ALA A 91 7.93 -9.48 -12.98
CA ALA A 91 9.09 -9.83 -12.14
C ALA A 91 10.41 -9.24 -12.63
N GLY A 92 10.54 -8.95 -13.94
CA GLY A 92 11.71 -8.29 -14.53
C GLY A 92 11.58 -6.77 -14.66
N CYS A 93 10.45 -6.18 -14.25
CA CYS A 93 10.21 -4.75 -14.32
C CYS A 93 10.68 -4.07 -13.02
N GLY A 94 11.24 -2.87 -13.14
CA GLY A 94 11.49 -2.01 -11.98
C GLY A 94 10.16 -1.41 -11.50
N VAL A 95 9.55 -2.04 -10.50
CA VAL A 95 8.27 -1.60 -9.92
C VAL A 95 8.52 -0.90 -8.60
N ASP A 96 8.14 0.37 -8.51
CA ASP A 96 8.18 1.14 -7.28
C ASP A 96 6.90 0.92 -6.45
N VAL A 97 7.03 0.37 -5.25
CA VAL A 97 5.89 0.05 -4.39
C VAL A 97 6.24 0.25 -2.92
N GLN A 98 5.27 0.69 -2.11
CA GLN A 98 5.46 0.80 -0.68
C GLN A 98 5.28 -0.57 0.00
N ALA A 99 6.10 -0.84 1.02
CA ALA A 99 5.99 -2.00 1.86
C ALA A 99 4.68 -1.97 2.67
N THR A 100 4.20 -3.15 3.04
CA THR A 100 2.99 -3.27 3.85
C THR A 100 3.03 -4.51 4.73
N LEU A 101 2.33 -4.45 5.87
CA LEU A 101 2.26 -5.58 6.81
C LEU A 101 1.11 -6.55 6.51
N TYR A 102 0.21 -6.20 5.58
CA TYR A 102 -0.97 -7.01 5.29
C TYR A 102 -0.59 -8.27 4.50
N PRO A 103 -0.90 -9.47 5.04
CA PRO A 103 -0.51 -10.74 4.42
C PRO A 103 -1.13 -10.90 3.03
N GLY A 104 -0.51 -11.64 2.13
CA GLY A 104 -0.90 -11.74 0.73
C GLY A 104 -0.43 -10.54 -0.12
N TYR A 105 -0.71 -9.30 0.31
CA TYR A 105 -0.12 -8.13 -0.35
C TYR A 105 1.39 -8.09 -0.17
N ARG A 106 1.86 -8.18 1.08
CA ARG A 106 3.29 -8.26 1.40
C ARG A 106 3.95 -9.40 0.64
N ASP A 107 3.36 -10.59 0.69
CA ASP A 107 3.96 -11.78 0.09
C ASP A 107 4.08 -11.64 -1.44
N ALA A 108 3.12 -10.98 -2.12
CA ALA A 108 3.22 -10.69 -3.54
C ALA A 108 4.26 -9.60 -3.86
N ILE A 109 4.31 -8.53 -3.04
CA ILE A 109 5.29 -7.45 -3.18
C ILE A 109 6.73 -7.95 -2.99
N ASP A 110 6.94 -8.84 -2.02
CA ASP A 110 8.26 -9.43 -1.72
C ASP A 110 8.81 -10.28 -2.88
N THR A 111 7.98 -10.65 -3.88
CA THR A 111 8.44 -11.37 -5.07
C THR A 111 8.95 -10.47 -6.20
N LEU A 112 8.81 -9.15 -6.08
CA LEU A 112 9.31 -8.19 -7.07
C LEU A 112 10.84 -8.11 -7.03
N ALA A 113 11.46 -7.83 -8.18
CA ALA A 113 12.91 -7.68 -8.25
C ALA A 113 13.41 -6.41 -7.53
N SER A 114 12.62 -5.35 -7.53
CA SER A 114 12.95 -4.10 -6.84
C SER A 114 12.51 -4.15 -5.39
N PRO A 115 13.35 -3.71 -4.43
CA PRO A 115 12.95 -3.65 -3.03
C PRO A 115 11.84 -2.61 -2.85
N SER A 116 10.83 -2.96 -2.06
CA SER A 116 9.75 -2.03 -1.70
C SER A 116 10.28 -0.87 -0.85
N ARG A 117 9.72 0.33 -1.01
CA ARG A 117 9.98 1.47 -0.14
C ARG A 117 9.45 1.19 1.27
N ALA A 118 10.22 1.52 2.30
CA ALA A 118 9.78 1.32 3.68
C ALA A 118 8.44 2.03 4.00
N GLU A 119 7.65 1.44 4.88
CA GLU A 119 6.43 2.07 5.39
C GLU A 119 6.78 3.38 6.15
N PRO A 120 6.09 4.51 5.87
CA PRO A 120 6.33 5.76 6.56
C PRO A 120 6.08 5.63 8.07
N ARG A 121 7.01 6.14 8.89
CA ARG A 121 6.87 6.15 10.35
C ARG A 121 6.81 7.58 10.88
N LEU A 122 5.98 7.79 11.90
CA LEU A 122 5.92 9.07 12.61
C LEU A 122 7.20 9.34 13.40
N THR A 123 7.84 8.28 13.91
CA THR A 123 9.06 8.30 14.70
C THR A 123 9.90 7.06 14.38
N PRO A 124 11.24 7.10 14.55
CA PRO A 124 12.07 5.91 14.47
C PRO A 124 11.68 4.90 15.57
N ASP A 125 12.01 3.63 15.35
CA ASP A 125 11.87 2.61 16.39
C ASP A 125 12.93 2.84 17.48
N PRO A 126 12.56 2.82 18.77
CA PRO A 126 13.54 2.92 19.83
C PRO A 126 14.48 1.71 19.83
N ALA A 127 15.75 1.94 20.15
CA ALA A 127 16.76 0.88 20.20
C ALA A 127 16.42 -0.23 21.21
N ASP A 128 15.74 0.13 22.31
CA ASP A 128 15.32 -0.79 23.35
C ASP A 128 13.80 -0.77 23.55
N LEU A 129 13.27 -1.93 23.93
CA LEU A 129 11.89 -2.06 24.39
C LEU A 129 11.62 -1.07 25.53
N LYS A 130 10.54 -0.30 25.40
CA LYS A 130 10.09 0.58 26.47
C LYS A 130 9.00 -0.13 27.29
N PRO A 131 9.08 -0.11 28.63
CA PRO A 131 8.23 -0.93 29.50
C PRO A 131 6.77 -0.46 29.55
N SER A 132 6.45 0.71 28.99
CA SER A 132 5.09 1.22 28.89
C SER A 132 4.93 2.15 27.69
N PHE A 133 3.68 2.35 27.27
CA PHE A 133 3.32 3.29 26.22
C PHE A 133 3.78 4.72 26.53
N SER A 134 3.65 5.17 27.79
CA SER A 134 4.12 6.50 28.20
C SER A 134 5.63 6.65 28.09
N ARG A 135 6.42 5.65 28.52
CA ARG A 135 7.88 5.66 28.38
C ARG A 135 8.32 5.62 26.92
N PHE A 136 7.57 4.90 26.07
CA PHE A 136 7.75 4.94 24.63
C PHE A 136 7.58 6.37 24.10
N TRP A 137 6.44 7.02 24.38
CA TRP A 137 6.14 8.35 23.88
C TRP A 137 7.07 9.43 24.43
N GLU A 138 7.41 9.40 25.73
CA GLU A 138 8.42 10.27 26.32
C GLU A 138 9.75 10.17 25.56
N HIS A 139 10.20 8.94 25.27
CA HIS A 139 11.44 8.71 24.54
C HIS A 139 11.36 9.26 23.12
N VAL A 140 10.37 8.84 22.33
CA VAL A 140 10.31 9.22 20.90
C VAL A 140 10.05 10.72 20.71
N LEU A 141 9.30 11.37 21.61
CA LEU A 141 9.10 12.83 21.60
C LEU A 141 10.38 13.59 21.99
N ALA A 142 11.11 13.11 23.00
CA ALA A 142 12.39 13.72 23.39
C ALA A 142 13.42 13.64 22.25
N THR A 143 13.46 12.53 21.50
CA THR A 143 14.29 12.42 20.29
C THR A 143 13.75 13.17 19.08
N ARG A 144 12.44 13.47 19.02
CA ARG A 144 11.84 14.27 17.93
C ARG A 144 12.26 15.73 17.98
N ALA A 145 12.49 16.28 19.17
CA ALA A 145 12.92 17.66 19.37
C ALA A 145 14.32 17.98 18.79
N VAL A 146 15.10 16.95 18.43
CA VAL A 146 16.45 17.12 17.87
C VAL A 146 16.44 17.27 16.34
N ASN A 147 15.37 16.83 15.65
CA ASN A 147 15.34 16.74 14.18
C ASN A 147 14.49 17.83 13.47
N PHE A 148 13.96 18.82 14.20
CA PHE A 148 13.22 19.96 13.64
C PHE A 148 13.83 21.32 14.03
N ALA A 149 15.13 21.39 14.32
CA ALA A 149 15.83 22.68 14.24
C ALA A 149 16.00 23.03 12.75
N PRO A 150 15.56 24.20 12.28
CA PRO A 150 15.88 24.61 10.92
C PRO A 150 17.41 24.71 10.80
N ALA A 151 17.96 24.19 9.70
CA ALA A 151 19.36 24.45 9.36
C ALA A 151 19.53 25.97 9.24
N ALA A 152 20.47 26.51 10.02
CA ALA A 152 20.89 27.91 9.96
C ALA A 152 21.71 28.21 8.70
#